data_AF-A0AAN6VNV9-F1
#
_entry.id   AF-A0AAN6VNV9-F1
#
_cell.length_a   1.000
_cell.length_b   1.000
_cell.length_c   1.000
_cell.angle_alpha   90.00
_cell.angle_beta   90.00
_cell.angle_gamma   90.00
#
_symmetry.space_group_name_H-M   'P 1'
#
loop_
_entity.id
_entity.type
_entity.pdbx_description
1 polymer ?
#
loop_
_entity_poly.entity_id
_entity_poly.type
_entity_poly.pdbx_seq_one_letter_code
_entity_poly.pdbx_strand_id
1 'polypeptide(L)'
;MPPPTFATPLPQSPRSDILEWRFPKPYHNLTLTGRSRAAWHTSFVIPQLNLLLDAGLVVNNLRPKHIFLTHGHSDHTLLTPAFVKRSDPPDIYCPAEMKDALDTFINAKTMLSEGGGIWPPESKSPYLSRYLQQPSGYSDPAKGGTGTGTVDGEQQQQQPEMQHPLLRTHTTHGLQPGTTITLPRLPPSQSYTATAFVCDHTVPCLGYLFSAVTHKLKPEYRSLGGAQLRALRDGGGVEITAPVATPVFAFLGDTTAATLAATPPWLEKDGGVAVVITECSFLEEEHRAQADKTGHTIWKDLEVVVRRWPRTVFVLMHFSLRYSDEDIRRFFRGREVPGNVVVWVDGHIHKFSSPT
;
A
#
# COMPACT_ATOMS: atom_id res chain seq x y z
N MET A 1 -7.70 40.53 -4.31
CA MET A 1 -7.90 39.09 -4.03
C MET A 1 -7.68 38.86 -2.56
N PRO A 2 -8.57 38.17 -1.83
CA PRO A 2 -8.28 37.76 -0.46
C PRO A 2 -7.05 36.82 -0.45
N PRO A 3 -6.17 36.91 0.55
CA PRO A 3 -5.03 36.02 0.66
C PRO A 3 -5.50 34.57 0.82
N PRO A 4 -4.75 33.57 0.34
CA PRO A 4 -5.07 32.17 0.61
C PRO A 4 -5.05 31.94 2.12
N THR A 5 -6.21 31.76 2.72
CA THR A 5 -6.33 31.33 4.12
C THR A 5 -6.00 29.84 4.15
N PHE A 6 -4.88 29.47 4.77
CA PHE A 6 -4.66 28.09 5.18
C PHE A 6 -5.88 27.62 5.97
N ALA A 7 -6.39 26.42 5.66
CA ALA A 7 -7.43 25.81 6.47
C ALA A 7 -6.97 25.83 7.92
N THR A 8 -7.69 26.55 8.79
CA THR A 8 -7.38 26.57 10.22
C THR A 8 -7.51 25.13 10.73
N PRO A 9 -6.43 24.51 11.25
CA PRO A 9 -6.53 23.17 11.78
C PRO A 9 -7.60 23.14 12.86
N LEU A 10 -8.62 22.30 12.70
CA LEU A 10 -9.61 22.11 13.75
C LEU A 10 -8.90 21.61 15.02
N PRO A 11 -9.31 22.07 16.22
CA PRO A 11 -8.73 21.58 17.47
C PRO A 11 -8.85 20.06 17.52
N GLN A 12 -7.72 19.39 17.81
CA GLN A 12 -7.63 17.94 17.79
C GLN A 12 -8.56 17.34 18.84
N SER A 13 -9.32 16.31 18.43
CA SER A 13 -9.98 15.43 19.39
C SER A 13 -8.93 14.81 20.32
N PRO A 14 -9.13 14.79 21.65
CA PRO A 14 -8.24 14.13 22.60
C PRO A 14 -8.26 12.60 22.50
N ARG A 15 -9.08 12.03 21.61
CA ARG A 15 -9.13 10.58 21.33
C ARG A 15 -8.34 10.26 20.07
N SER A 16 -7.44 9.29 20.18
CA SER A 16 -6.73 8.72 19.02
C SER A 16 -7.53 7.55 18.48
N ASP A 17 -8.52 7.81 17.63
CA ASP A 17 -9.40 6.75 17.15
C ASP A 17 -8.81 6.07 15.91
N ILE A 18 -7.90 5.13 16.16
CA ILE A 18 -7.53 4.12 15.16
C ILE A 18 -8.74 3.23 14.97
N LEU A 19 -9.29 3.20 13.76
CA LEU A 19 -10.52 2.48 13.45
C LEU A 19 -10.20 1.08 12.93
N GLU A 20 -11.14 0.16 13.15
CA GLU A 20 -11.07 -1.20 12.62
C GLU A 20 -12.35 -1.54 11.87
N TRP A 21 -12.20 -2.24 10.75
CA TRP A 21 -13.31 -2.73 9.95
C TRP A 21 -12.97 -4.08 9.33
N ARG A 22 -13.92 -5.01 9.37
CA ARG A 22 -13.76 -6.33 8.76
C ARG A 22 -14.38 -6.35 7.38
N PHE A 23 -13.67 -7.00 6.46
CA PHE A 23 -14.14 -7.18 5.09
C PHE A 23 -15.43 -8.01 5.05
N PRO A 24 -16.28 -7.86 4.01
CA PRO A 24 -17.44 -8.70 3.82
C PRO A 24 -17.02 -10.15 3.46
N LYS A 25 -17.96 -11.09 3.58
CA LYS A 25 -17.78 -12.45 3.06
C LYS A 25 -17.49 -12.40 1.54
N PRO A 26 -16.65 -13.31 1.01
CA PRO A 26 -15.96 -14.40 1.72
C PRO A 26 -14.70 -13.96 2.50
N TYR A 27 -14.24 -12.72 2.33
CA TYR A 27 -12.95 -12.21 2.84
C TYR A 27 -12.97 -11.67 4.27
N HIS A 28 -13.99 -12.01 5.06
CA HIS A 28 -14.19 -11.59 6.45
C HIS A 28 -13.06 -11.94 7.44
N ASN A 29 -12.09 -12.74 7.01
CA ASN A 29 -10.84 -12.97 7.73
C ASN A 29 -9.87 -11.76 7.66
N LEU A 30 -10.04 -10.85 6.70
CA LEU A 30 -9.23 -9.64 6.57
C LEU A 30 -9.81 -8.51 7.44
N THR A 31 -8.93 -7.82 8.15
CA THR A 31 -9.28 -6.63 8.95
C THR A 31 -8.46 -5.45 8.49
N LEU A 32 -9.13 -4.35 8.16
CA LEU A 32 -8.52 -3.05 7.91
C LEU A 32 -8.42 -2.30 9.24
N THR A 33 -7.21 -1.95 9.67
CA THR A 33 -6.99 -1.15 10.88
C THR A 33 -6.22 0.10 10.50
N GLY A 34 -6.74 1.30 10.77
CA GLY A 34 -6.04 2.50 10.33
C GLY A 34 -6.72 3.83 10.62
N ARG A 35 -6.09 4.89 10.11
CA ARG A 35 -6.56 6.26 10.23
C ARG A 35 -6.18 7.03 8.97
N SER A 36 -7.09 7.89 8.51
CA SER A 36 -6.87 8.70 7.33
C SER A 36 -7.55 10.05 7.46
N ARG A 37 -6.80 11.13 7.23
CA ARG A 37 -7.26 12.51 7.23
C ARG A 37 -6.37 13.32 6.29
N ALA A 38 -7.00 13.99 5.32
CA ALA A 38 -6.28 14.72 4.28
C ALA A 38 -5.36 15.80 4.83
N ALA A 39 -4.15 15.88 4.26
CA ALA A 39 -3.07 16.77 4.65
C ALA A 39 -2.54 16.55 6.09
N TRP A 40 -2.89 15.42 6.73
CA TRP A 40 -2.39 15.10 8.07
C TRP A 40 -1.71 13.74 8.12
N HIS A 41 -2.46 12.66 7.87
CA HIS A 41 -1.90 11.32 7.77
C HIS A 41 -2.89 10.33 7.16
N THR A 42 -2.36 9.38 6.39
CA THR A 42 -3.05 8.19 5.90
C THR A 42 -2.17 6.97 6.15
N SER A 43 -2.69 6.01 6.90
CA SER A 43 -2.07 4.70 7.08
C SER A 43 -3.10 3.65 7.45
N PHE A 44 -2.99 2.49 6.81
CA PHE A 44 -3.79 1.31 7.13
C PHE A 44 -2.93 0.05 7.16
N VAL A 45 -3.22 -0.83 8.13
CA VAL A 45 -2.60 -2.14 8.25
C VAL A 45 -3.65 -3.21 7.99
N ILE A 46 -3.27 -4.22 7.21
CA ILE A 46 -4.02 -5.49 7.09
C ILE A 46 -3.10 -6.59 7.63
N PRO A 47 -3.22 -6.96 8.92
CA PRO A 47 -2.29 -7.88 9.58
C PRO A 47 -2.18 -9.23 8.86
N GLN A 48 -3.31 -9.73 8.35
CA GLN A 48 -3.40 -11.04 7.69
C GLN A 48 -2.66 -11.09 6.35
N LEU A 49 -2.26 -9.95 5.79
CA LEU A 49 -1.47 -9.84 4.57
C LEU A 49 -0.05 -9.31 4.82
N ASN A 50 0.33 -9.15 6.09
CA ASN A 50 1.59 -8.53 6.48
C ASN A 50 1.80 -7.18 5.76
N LEU A 51 0.71 -6.42 5.63
CA LEU A 51 0.55 -5.32 4.68
C LEU A 51 0.34 -3.98 5.40
N LEU A 52 1.07 -2.96 4.95
CA LEU A 52 0.88 -1.54 5.25
C LEU A 52 0.52 -0.81 3.95
N LEU A 53 -0.55 -0.03 3.98
CA LEU A 53 -1.04 0.83 2.91
C LEU A 53 -0.86 2.28 3.36
N ASP A 54 0.08 2.98 2.74
CA ASP A 54 0.62 4.28 3.14
C ASP A 54 1.17 4.32 4.58
N ALA A 55 2.15 5.20 4.79
CA ALA A 55 2.95 5.31 6.01
C ALA A 55 2.95 6.74 6.57
N GLY A 56 1.80 7.42 6.56
CA GLY A 56 1.62 8.71 7.23
C GLY A 56 1.61 8.65 8.76
N LEU A 57 1.17 7.52 9.34
CA LEU A 57 1.02 7.33 10.78
C LEU A 57 1.41 5.90 11.22
N VAL A 58 2.03 5.76 12.39
CA VAL A 58 2.17 4.46 13.05
C VAL A 58 0.89 4.16 13.81
N VAL A 59 0.02 3.34 13.22
CA VAL A 59 -1.31 3.06 13.75
C VAL A 59 -1.33 2.05 14.90
N ASN A 60 -0.29 1.19 15.01
CA ASN A 60 -0.14 0.21 16.09
C ASN A 60 1.32 -0.31 16.17
N ASN A 61 1.55 -1.35 17.00
CA ASN A 61 2.87 -1.95 17.20
C ASN A 61 3.27 -2.97 16.13
N LEU A 62 2.43 -3.23 15.11
CA LEU A 62 2.79 -4.15 14.03
C LEU A 62 3.88 -3.53 13.13
N ARG A 63 4.70 -4.38 12.53
CA ARG A 63 5.73 -3.99 11.57
C ARG A 63 5.59 -4.79 10.28
N PRO A 64 4.59 -4.45 9.44
CA PRO A 64 4.34 -5.11 8.16
C PRO A 64 5.59 -5.16 7.26
N LYS A 65 5.68 -6.20 6.43
CA LYS A 65 6.81 -6.40 5.50
C LYS A 65 6.49 -6.08 4.06
N HIS A 66 5.22 -5.92 3.74
CA HIS A 66 4.80 -5.36 2.46
C HIS A 66 4.28 -3.95 2.72
N ILE A 67 5.01 -2.95 2.26
CA ILE A 67 4.64 -1.54 2.41
C ILE A 67 4.31 -1.01 1.03
N PHE A 68 3.07 -0.61 0.78
CA PHE A 68 2.65 0.00 -0.48
C PHE A 68 2.34 1.47 -0.25
N LEU A 69 3.10 2.34 -0.91
CA LEU A 69 2.95 3.79 -0.85
C LEU A 69 2.34 4.28 -2.16
N THR A 70 1.24 4.99 -2.06
CA THR A 70 0.49 5.44 -3.24
C THR A 70 1.20 6.57 -3.97
N HIS A 71 1.75 7.53 -3.23
CA HIS A 71 2.47 8.69 -3.76
C HIS A 71 3.37 9.35 -2.70
N GLY A 72 4.08 10.40 -3.10
CA GLY A 72 5.17 11.00 -2.31
C GLY A 72 4.79 12.05 -1.27
N HIS A 73 3.51 12.37 -1.05
CA HIS A 73 3.16 13.40 -0.06
C HIS A 73 3.48 12.94 1.37
N SER A 74 3.76 13.91 2.25
CA SER A 74 4.24 13.63 3.60
C SER A 74 3.20 12.92 4.46
N ASP A 75 1.93 13.27 4.34
CA ASP A 75 0.84 12.58 5.00
C ASP A 75 0.63 11.12 4.55
N HIS A 76 1.34 10.66 3.51
CA HIS A 76 1.35 9.26 3.08
C HIS A 76 2.71 8.57 3.31
N THR A 77 3.79 9.30 3.57
CA THR A 77 5.16 8.73 3.52
C THR A 77 6.05 9.10 4.70
N LEU A 78 5.69 10.11 5.49
CA LEU A 78 6.56 10.71 6.50
C LEU A 78 7.09 9.69 7.52
N LEU A 79 6.29 8.70 7.91
CA LEU A 79 6.67 7.68 8.89
C LEU A 79 7.15 6.37 8.26
N THR A 80 7.40 6.32 6.95
CA THR A 80 8.07 5.16 6.31
C THR A 80 9.34 4.72 7.07
N PRO A 81 10.24 5.63 7.52
CA PRO A 81 11.45 5.25 8.26
C PRO A 81 11.20 4.60 9.64
N ALA A 82 9.96 4.61 10.15
CA ALA A 82 9.60 3.92 11.39
C ALA A 82 9.38 2.41 11.19
N PHE A 83 9.25 1.95 9.95
CA PHE A 83 8.97 0.56 9.59
C PHE A 83 10.18 -0.22 9.08
N VAL A 84 11.30 0.47 8.79
CA VAL A 84 12.52 -0.15 8.27
C VAL A 84 13.42 -0.69 9.37
N LYS A 85 14.08 -1.82 9.12
CA LYS A 85 14.97 -2.46 10.10
C LYS A 85 15.96 -3.39 9.41
N ARG A 86 17.26 -3.27 9.73
CA ARG A 86 18.33 -4.10 9.14
C ARG A 86 18.16 -5.61 9.31
N SER A 87 17.74 -6.04 10.50
CA SER A 87 17.65 -7.47 10.82
C SER A 87 16.50 -8.17 10.11
N ASP A 88 15.52 -7.41 9.62
CA ASP A 88 14.30 -7.94 9.00
C ASP A 88 13.69 -6.85 8.09
N PRO A 89 14.37 -6.54 6.97
CA PRO A 89 14.02 -5.41 6.11
C PRO A 89 12.68 -5.67 5.41
N PRO A 90 11.77 -4.67 5.36
CA PRO A 90 10.56 -4.76 4.57
C PRO A 90 10.83 -4.52 3.08
N ASP A 91 9.91 -5.00 2.24
CA ASP A 91 9.79 -4.60 0.84
C ASP A 91 8.83 -3.38 0.77
N ILE A 92 9.31 -2.32 0.15
CA ILE A 92 8.56 -1.06 -0.06
C ILE A 92 8.26 -0.92 -1.54
N TYR A 93 7.00 -0.75 -1.88
CA TYR A 93 6.50 -0.56 -3.24
C TYR A 93 5.94 0.84 -3.37
N CYS A 94 6.37 1.59 -4.39
CA CYS A 94 5.96 2.99 -4.59
C CYS A 94 5.99 3.35 -6.09
N PRO A 95 5.43 4.48 -6.53
CA PRO A 95 5.66 4.99 -7.88
C PRO A 95 7.15 5.04 -8.22
N ALA A 96 7.51 4.57 -9.41
CA ALA A 96 8.90 4.50 -9.84
C ALA A 96 9.62 5.86 -9.75
N GLU A 97 8.89 6.95 -9.98
CA GLU A 97 9.38 8.33 -9.96
C GLU A 97 9.84 8.79 -8.58
N MET A 98 9.26 8.25 -7.49
CA MET A 98 9.61 8.66 -6.12
C MET A 98 10.60 7.72 -5.43
N LYS A 99 10.91 6.57 -6.04
CA LYS A 99 11.73 5.50 -5.44
C LYS A 99 13.05 6.03 -4.85
N ASP A 100 13.85 6.72 -5.66
CA ASP A 100 15.19 7.15 -5.24
C ASP A 100 15.15 8.29 -4.21
N ALA A 101 14.16 9.19 -4.32
CA ALA A 101 13.93 10.23 -3.32
C ALA A 101 13.50 9.62 -1.97
N LEU A 102 12.64 8.60 -1.99
CA LEU A 102 12.23 7.86 -0.80
C LEU A 102 13.40 7.11 -0.16
N ASP A 103 14.22 6.41 -0.96
CA ASP A 103 15.42 5.73 -0.49
C ASP A 103 16.36 6.73 0.20
N THR A 104 16.57 7.90 -0.41
CA THR A 104 17.39 8.97 0.16
C THR A 104 16.82 9.47 1.49
N PHE A 105 15.50 9.68 1.58
CA PHE A 105 14.83 10.11 2.81
C PHE A 105 15.00 9.08 3.95
N ILE A 106 14.74 7.80 3.68
CA ILE A 106 14.89 6.73 4.68
C ILE A 106 16.35 6.59 5.11
N ASN A 107 17.28 6.65 4.16
CA ASN A 107 18.71 6.57 4.44
C ASN A 107 19.17 7.77 5.26
N ALA A 108 18.73 8.98 4.96
CA ALA A 108 19.06 10.18 5.74
C ALA A 108 18.61 10.05 7.20
N LYS A 109 17.37 9.59 7.45
CA LYS A 109 16.91 9.31 8.82
C LYS A 109 17.78 8.27 9.51
N THR A 110 18.14 7.19 8.80
CA THR A 110 19.00 6.13 9.32
C THR A 110 20.39 6.66 9.69
N MET A 111 20.99 7.46 8.81
CA MET A 111 22.28 8.11 9.07
C MET A 111 22.21 9.00 10.31
N LEU A 112 21.19 9.85 10.43
CA LEU A 112 21.01 10.72 11.60
C LEU A 112 20.91 9.90 12.90
N SER A 113 20.19 8.77 12.85
CA SER A 113 20.05 7.86 14.01
C SER A 113 21.37 7.23 14.43
N GLU A 114 22.34 7.16 13.51
CA GLU A 114 23.66 6.58 13.69
C GLU A 114 24.77 7.66 13.78
N GLY A 115 24.40 8.92 14.02
CA GLY A 115 25.36 10.02 14.23
C GLY A 115 25.89 10.70 12.96
N GLY A 116 25.23 10.50 11.81
CA GLY A 116 25.39 11.26 10.56
C GLY A 116 26.63 10.92 9.72
N GLY A 117 27.66 10.32 10.32
CA GLY A 117 28.97 10.14 9.68
C GLY A 117 29.09 9.02 8.64
N ILE A 118 28.03 8.28 8.31
CA ILE A 118 28.08 7.04 7.53
C ILE A 118 28.18 7.26 6.02
N TRP A 119 27.80 8.44 5.52
CA TRP A 119 27.83 8.81 4.10
C TRP A 119 27.99 10.33 3.95
N PRO A 120 28.65 10.84 2.88
CA PRO A 120 29.28 10.12 1.76
C PRO A 120 30.54 9.30 2.16
N PRO A 121 31.07 8.43 1.27
CA PRO A 121 32.23 7.56 1.55
C PRO A 121 33.49 8.33 2.01
N GLU A 122 33.56 9.61 1.64
CA GLU A 122 34.58 10.60 1.99
C GLU A 122 34.46 11.13 3.44
N SER A 123 33.44 10.70 4.19
CA SER A 123 33.16 11.18 5.54
C SER A 123 34.32 10.87 6.50
N LYS A 124 34.93 11.93 7.04
CA LYS A 124 35.99 11.85 8.06
C LYS A 124 35.44 11.79 9.49
N SER A 125 34.18 11.38 9.66
CA SER A 125 33.54 11.38 10.98
C SER A 125 34.27 10.45 11.95
N PRO A 126 34.67 10.91 13.15
CA PRO A 126 35.30 10.06 14.16
C PRO A 126 34.33 9.01 14.74
N TYR A 127 33.05 9.07 14.37
CA TYR A 127 32.05 8.05 14.69
C TYR A 127 32.09 6.87 13.70
N LEU A 128 32.66 7.07 12.50
CA LEU A 128 32.76 6.03 11.46
C LEU A 128 33.70 4.88 11.86
N SER A 129 34.80 5.19 12.56
CA SER A 129 35.77 4.20 13.06
C SER A 129 35.15 3.14 13.97
N ARG A 130 34.08 3.51 14.70
CA ARG A 130 33.35 2.61 15.61
C ARG A 130 32.56 1.53 14.88
N TYR A 131 32.16 1.80 13.63
CA TYR A 131 31.45 0.86 12.79
C TYR A 131 32.40 -0.06 12.02
N LEU A 132 33.59 0.44 11.65
CA LEU A 132 34.64 -0.37 11.00
C LEU A 132 35.37 -1.31 11.98
N GLN A 133 35.32 -1.03 13.28
CA GLN A 133 35.96 -1.82 14.33
C GLN A 133 35.04 -2.89 14.95
N GLN A 134 33.77 -2.97 14.56
CA GLN A 134 32.94 -4.11 14.98
C GLN A 134 33.41 -5.35 14.21
N PRO A 135 33.82 -6.43 14.90
CA PRO A 135 34.13 -7.68 14.22
C PRO A 135 32.89 -8.08 13.44
N SER A 136 33.08 -8.50 12.20
CA SER A 136 32.04 -9.05 11.33
C SER A 136 31.36 -10.25 12.01
N GLY A 137 30.40 -9.99 12.87
CA GLY A 137 29.43 -10.97 13.35
C GLY A 137 28.34 -11.27 12.33
N TYR A 138 28.40 -10.62 11.16
CA TYR A 138 27.55 -10.94 10.02
C TYR A 138 28.29 -11.90 9.09
N SER A 139 28.16 -13.20 9.36
CA SER A 139 28.48 -14.23 8.38
C SER A 139 27.37 -14.26 7.34
N ASP A 140 27.67 -13.87 6.11
CA ASP A 140 26.84 -14.12 4.94
C ASP A 140 26.76 -15.64 4.70
N PRO A 141 25.57 -16.27 4.83
CA PRO A 141 25.46 -17.72 4.66
C PRO A 141 25.59 -18.17 3.19
N ALA A 142 25.79 -17.27 2.23
CA ALA A 142 25.76 -17.58 0.80
C ALA A 142 27.11 -17.82 0.11
N LYS A 143 28.26 -17.73 0.79
CA LYS A 143 29.58 -17.90 0.11
C LYS A 143 30.56 -18.76 0.90
N GLY A 144 30.38 -20.08 0.81
CA GLY A 144 31.42 -21.07 1.11
C GLY A 144 32.03 -21.58 -0.20
N GLY A 145 33.24 -21.13 -0.54
CA GLY A 145 33.98 -21.61 -1.71
C GLY A 145 35.39 -21.05 -1.75
N THR A 146 36.35 -21.85 -1.28
CA THR A 146 37.79 -21.59 -1.27
C THR A 146 38.39 -21.71 -2.68
N GLY A 147 39.13 -20.70 -3.13
CA GLY A 147 39.91 -20.77 -4.36
C GLY A 147 41.04 -19.74 -4.35
N THR A 148 42.25 -20.23 -4.15
CA THR A 148 43.52 -19.50 -4.26
C THR A 148 43.86 -19.25 -5.74
N GLY A 149 44.13 -18.01 -6.12
CA GLY A 149 44.61 -17.67 -7.47
C GLY A 149 45.13 -16.24 -7.53
N THR A 150 46.40 -16.10 -7.88
CA THR A 150 47.18 -14.86 -7.98
C THR A 150 46.90 -14.07 -9.27
N VAL A 151 46.78 -12.74 -9.08
CA VAL A 151 47.14 -11.57 -9.92
C VAL A 151 47.24 -11.77 -11.45
N ASP A 152 46.45 -11.00 -12.21
CA ASP A 152 46.97 -10.02 -13.18
C ASP A 152 45.88 -9.04 -13.63
N GLY A 153 46.30 -7.79 -13.85
CA GLY A 153 45.42 -6.63 -13.92
C GLY A 153 44.73 -6.44 -15.26
N GLU A 154 43.54 -5.84 -15.21
CA GLU A 154 42.99 -4.99 -16.27
C GLU A 154 41.68 -4.35 -15.78
N GLN A 155 41.54 -3.05 -16.09
CA GLN A 155 40.31 -2.26 -16.05
C GLN A 155 39.55 -2.22 -14.72
N GLN A 156 39.74 -1.13 -13.97
CA GLN A 156 38.79 -0.68 -12.95
C GLN A 156 37.46 -0.31 -13.63
N GLN A 157 36.64 -1.31 -13.91
CA GLN A 157 35.20 -1.12 -13.95
C GLN A 157 34.81 -0.65 -12.55
N GLN A 158 34.28 0.57 -12.47
CA GLN A 158 33.72 1.13 -11.25
C GLN A 158 32.74 0.11 -10.67
N GLN A 159 33.11 -0.51 -9.55
CA GLN A 159 32.20 -1.36 -8.80
C GLN A 159 31.00 -0.48 -8.45
N PRO A 160 29.75 -0.93 -8.68
CA PRO A 160 28.58 -0.18 -8.25
C PRO A 160 28.75 0.09 -6.76
N GLU A 161 28.70 1.37 -6.36
CA GLU A 161 28.94 1.80 -4.99
C GLU A 161 28.10 0.93 -4.03
N MET A 162 28.74 -0.01 -3.34
CA MET A 162 28.02 -0.88 -2.42
C MET A 162 27.53 -0.02 -1.26
N GLN A 163 26.23 0.24 -1.24
CA GLN A 163 25.55 0.94 -0.16
C GLN A 163 26.02 0.39 1.20
N HIS A 164 26.42 1.29 2.10
CA HIS A 164 26.98 0.94 3.40
C HIS A 164 26.05 -0.04 4.14
N PRO A 165 26.56 -1.14 4.76
CA PRO A 165 25.72 -2.18 5.39
C PRO A 165 24.66 -1.64 6.38
N LEU A 166 24.97 -0.53 7.07
CA LEU A 166 24.04 0.12 8.00
C LEU A 166 22.78 0.72 7.34
N LEU A 167 22.83 1.00 6.04
CA LEU A 167 21.73 1.58 5.27
C LEU A 167 20.84 0.52 4.62
N ARG A 168 21.23 -0.76 4.68
CA ARG A 168 20.46 -1.92 4.17
C ARG A 168 19.29 -2.25 5.11
N THR A 169 18.38 -1.30 5.27
CA THR A 169 17.26 -1.35 6.22
C THR A 169 15.93 -1.76 5.58
N HIS A 170 15.86 -1.73 4.25
CA HIS A 170 14.68 -1.97 3.42
C HIS A 170 15.11 -2.28 1.98
N THR A 171 14.17 -2.77 1.17
CA THR A 171 14.30 -2.86 -0.29
C THR A 171 13.16 -2.08 -0.93
N THR A 172 13.48 -1.07 -1.75
CA THR A 172 12.44 -0.28 -2.45
C THR A 172 12.31 -0.71 -3.90
N HIS A 173 11.08 -0.95 -4.31
CA HIS A 173 10.67 -1.32 -5.66
C HIS A 173 9.85 -0.18 -6.26
N GLY A 174 10.40 0.46 -7.28
CA GLY A 174 9.68 1.45 -8.08
C GLY A 174 8.75 0.76 -9.07
N LEU A 175 7.46 1.02 -9.00
CA LEU A 175 6.44 0.36 -9.82
C LEU A 175 5.90 1.30 -10.90
N GLN A 176 5.63 0.71 -12.06
CA GLN A 176 4.89 1.33 -13.16
C GLN A 176 3.44 0.81 -13.19
N PRO A 177 2.46 1.57 -13.69
CA PRO A 177 1.10 1.06 -13.89
C PRO A 177 1.08 -0.25 -14.69
N GLY A 178 0.23 -1.20 -14.29
CA GLY A 178 0.15 -2.55 -14.85
C GLY A 178 1.15 -3.55 -14.24
N THR A 179 2.16 -3.08 -13.51
CA THR A 179 3.11 -3.97 -12.83
C THR A 179 2.39 -4.80 -11.78
N THR A 180 2.58 -6.12 -11.83
CA THR A 180 2.01 -7.06 -10.85
C THR A 180 3.13 -7.73 -10.08
N ILE A 181 3.02 -7.70 -8.75
CA ILE A 181 3.97 -8.37 -7.84
C ILE A 181 3.23 -9.38 -6.98
N THR A 182 3.87 -10.50 -6.68
CA THR A 182 3.39 -11.47 -5.70
C THR A 182 3.86 -11.04 -4.32
N LEU A 183 2.96 -11.02 -3.33
CA LEU A 183 3.32 -10.70 -1.95
C LEU A 183 4.11 -11.88 -1.36
N PRO A 184 5.41 -11.72 -1.04
CA PRO A 184 6.19 -12.78 -0.40
C PRO A 184 5.76 -12.94 1.07
N ARG A 185 6.47 -13.74 1.88
CA ARG A 185 6.33 -13.75 3.36
C ARG A 185 4.89 -13.94 3.90
N LEU A 186 4.02 -14.58 3.12
CA LEU A 186 2.70 -15.05 3.56
C LEU A 186 2.77 -16.55 3.91
N PRO A 187 1.87 -17.06 4.76
CA PRO A 187 1.78 -18.49 5.03
C PRO A 187 1.59 -19.29 3.73
N PRO A 188 2.11 -20.52 3.61
CA PRO A 188 2.01 -21.33 2.38
C PRO A 188 0.57 -21.60 1.89
N SER A 189 -0.41 -21.49 2.79
CA SER A 189 -1.84 -21.63 2.48
C SER A 189 -2.45 -20.40 1.78
N GLN A 190 -1.68 -19.32 1.62
CA GLN A 190 -2.15 -18.04 1.12
C GLN A 190 -1.22 -17.51 0.03
N SER A 191 -1.81 -17.06 -1.07
CA SER A 191 -1.08 -16.38 -2.15
C SER A 191 -1.88 -15.17 -2.60
N TYR A 192 -1.21 -14.01 -2.64
CA TYR A 192 -1.79 -12.74 -3.06
C TYR A 192 -0.86 -12.04 -4.03
N THR A 193 -1.44 -11.32 -5.00
CA THR A 193 -0.74 -10.38 -5.86
C THR A 193 -1.24 -8.97 -5.62
N ALA A 194 -0.41 -7.97 -5.93
CA ALA A 194 -0.80 -6.58 -6.05
C ALA A 194 -0.47 -6.09 -7.47
N THR A 195 -1.47 -5.56 -8.16
CA THR A 195 -1.32 -4.93 -9.48
C THR A 195 -1.46 -3.42 -9.34
N ALA A 196 -0.42 -2.68 -9.72
CA ALA A 196 -0.44 -1.23 -9.71
C ALA A 196 -1.31 -0.68 -10.85
N PHE A 197 -2.04 0.40 -10.61
CA PHE A 197 -2.76 1.16 -11.64
C PHE A 197 -2.63 2.66 -11.37
N VAL A 198 -2.78 3.48 -12.41
CA VAL A 198 -2.62 4.94 -12.28
C VAL A 198 -3.82 5.57 -11.56
N CYS A 199 -3.54 6.53 -10.68
CA CYS A 199 -4.51 7.41 -10.05
C CYS A 199 -4.35 8.85 -10.59
N ASP A 200 -5.47 9.56 -10.78
CA ASP A 200 -5.50 10.93 -11.29
C ASP A 200 -5.21 11.94 -10.18
N HIS A 201 -3.93 12.30 -9.99
CA HIS A 201 -3.47 13.21 -8.94
C HIS A 201 -2.35 14.15 -9.41
N THR A 202 -2.01 15.15 -8.58
CA THR A 202 -1.06 16.22 -8.93
C THR A 202 0.41 15.79 -9.01
N VAL A 203 0.73 14.60 -8.49
CA VAL A 203 2.04 13.95 -8.56
C VAL A 203 1.84 12.50 -9.01
N PRO A 204 2.90 11.79 -9.46
CA PRO A 204 2.80 10.36 -9.75
C PRO A 204 2.14 9.60 -8.58
N CYS A 205 0.97 9.02 -8.85
CA CYS A 205 0.15 8.34 -7.86
C CYS A 205 -0.32 7.01 -8.44
N LEU A 206 -0.20 5.97 -7.61
CA LEU A 206 -0.67 4.63 -7.92
C LEU A 206 -1.77 4.22 -6.94
N GLY A 207 -2.75 3.51 -7.48
CA GLY A 207 -3.59 2.59 -6.73
C GLY A 207 -3.11 1.16 -6.89
N TYR A 208 -3.57 0.27 -6.01
CA TYR A 208 -3.17 -1.13 -5.98
C TYR A 208 -4.38 -2.05 -5.90
N LEU A 209 -4.49 -2.98 -6.84
CA LEU A 209 -5.47 -4.06 -6.82
C LEU A 209 -4.84 -5.31 -6.19
N PHE A 210 -5.33 -5.70 -5.02
CA PHE A 210 -4.92 -6.92 -4.34
C PHE A 210 -5.84 -8.08 -4.72
N SER A 211 -5.26 -9.16 -5.23
CA SER A 211 -5.97 -10.34 -5.70
C SER A 211 -5.51 -11.60 -4.98
N ALA A 212 -6.46 -12.45 -4.57
CA ALA A 212 -6.15 -13.77 -4.02
C ALA A 212 -5.89 -14.74 -5.17
N VAL A 213 -4.77 -15.46 -5.11
CA VAL A 213 -4.40 -16.46 -6.12
C VAL A 213 -4.77 -17.85 -5.61
N THR A 214 -5.62 -18.53 -6.37
CA THR A 214 -6.02 -19.92 -6.10
C THR A 214 -5.66 -20.80 -7.30
N HIS A 215 -5.24 -22.04 -7.07
CA HIS A 215 -5.01 -23.00 -8.16
C HIS A 215 -6.32 -23.70 -8.49
N LYS A 216 -6.85 -23.46 -9.69
CA LYS A 216 -8.08 -24.08 -10.18
C LYS A 216 -7.75 -25.08 -11.28
N LEU A 217 -8.57 -26.13 -11.39
CA LEU A 217 -8.43 -27.13 -12.44
C LEU A 217 -8.51 -26.47 -13.83
N LYS A 218 -7.52 -26.75 -14.69
CA LYS A 218 -7.49 -26.18 -16.04
C LYS A 218 -8.72 -26.64 -16.84
N PRO A 219 -9.29 -25.79 -17.72
CA PRO A 219 -10.54 -26.08 -18.42
C PRO A 219 -10.58 -27.46 -19.10
N GLU A 220 -9.48 -27.88 -19.71
CA GLU A 220 -9.29 -29.14 -20.43
C GLU A 220 -9.42 -30.40 -19.54
N TYR A 221 -9.28 -30.26 -18.22
CA TYR A 221 -9.39 -31.38 -17.27
C TYR A 221 -10.73 -31.39 -16.51
N ARG A 222 -11.61 -30.40 -16.70
CA ARG A 222 -12.87 -30.26 -15.94
C ARG A 222 -13.87 -31.40 -16.17
N SER A 223 -13.80 -32.07 -17.30
CA SER A 223 -14.67 -33.21 -17.65
C SER A 223 -14.17 -34.55 -17.10
N LEU A 224 -12.96 -34.60 -16.53
CA LEU A 224 -12.37 -35.83 -16.02
C LEU A 224 -12.86 -36.16 -14.61
N GLY A 225 -13.11 -37.45 -14.35
CA GLY A 225 -13.46 -37.93 -13.02
C GLY A 225 -12.26 -37.91 -12.05
N GLY A 226 -12.52 -37.89 -10.74
CA GLY A 226 -11.48 -37.81 -9.72
C GLY A 226 -10.40 -38.89 -9.81
N ALA A 227 -10.76 -40.12 -10.24
CA ALA A 227 -9.80 -41.20 -10.46
C ALA A 227 -8.84 -40.91 -11.63
N GLN A 228 -9.33 -40.31 -12.72
CA GLN A 228 -8.54 -39.93 -13.88
C GLN A 228 -7.60 -38.76 -13.56
N LEU A 229 -8.09 -37.76 -12.80
CA LEU A 229 -7.27 -36.64 -12.33
C LEU A 229 -6.14 -37.12 -11.41
N ARG A 230 -6.41 -38.09 -10.54
CA ARG A 230 -5.39 -38.69 -9.68
C ARG A 230 -4.35 -39.46 -10.49
N ALA A 231 -4.78 -40.27 -11.45
CA ALA A 231 -3.89 -40.98 -12.35
C ALA A 231 -2.99 -40.04 -13.18
N LEU A 232 -3.52 -38.89 -13.63
CA LEU A 232 -2.72 -37.87 -14.32
C LEU A 232 -1.66 -37.23 -13.41
N ARG A 233 -2.00 -37.00 -12.14
CA ARG A 233 -1.09 -36.41 -11.16
C ARG A 233 0.02 -37.39 -10.77
N ASP A 234 -0.35 -38.66 -10.55
CA ASP A 234 0.56 -39.72 -10.09
C ASP A 234 1.40 -40.30 -11.25
N GLY A 235 0.88 -40.28 -12.48
CA GLY A 235 1.50 -40.93 -13.66
C GLY A 235 2.51 -40.09 -14.44
N GLY A 236 2.69 -38.80 -14.13
CA GLY A 236 3.64 -37.96 -14.88
C GLY A 236 3.83 -36.53 -14.39
N GLY A 237 3.33 -36.16 -13.21
CA GLY A 237 3.51 -34.81 -12.66
C GLY A 237 2.89 -33.70 -13.52
N VAL A 238 1.90 -34.02 -14.37
CA VAL A 238 1.24 -33.04 -15.23
C VAL A 238 0.54 -32.01 -14.36
N GLU A 239 0.86 -30.73 -14.59
CA GLU A 239 0.25 -29.63 -13.86
C GLU A 239 -1.20 -29.44 -14.33
N ILE A 240 -2.12 -30.10 -13.64
CA ILE A 240 -3.55 -30.10 -13.98
C ILE A 240 -4.29 -28.85 -13.50
N THR A 241 -3.66 -28.02 -12.68
CA THR A 241 -4.22 -26.76 -12.17
C THR A 241 -3.46 -25.56 -12.69
N ALA A 242 -4.12 -24.41 -12.80
CA ALA A 242 -3.48 -23.12 -13.10
C ALA A 242 -3.85 -22.08 -12.04
N PRO A 243 -2.95 -21.12 -11.74
CA PRO A 243 -3.27 -20.01 -10.86
C PRO A 243 -4.36 -19.13 -11.47
N VAL A 244 -5.34 -18.76 -10.64
CA VAL A 244 -6.41 -17.84 -10.96
C VAL A 244 -6.41 -16.75 -9.89
N ALA A 245 -6.11 -15.52 -10.32
CA ALA A 245 -6.19 -14.33 -9.49
C ALA A 245 -7.65 -13.85 -9.42
N THR A 246 -8.17 -13.69 -8.21
CA THR A 246 -9.51 -13.17 -7.93
C THR A 246 -9.37 -11.81 -7.23
N PRO A 247 -9.87 -10.70 -7.81
CA PRO A 247 -9.87 -9.38 -7.18
C PRO A 247 -10.50 -9.41 -5.79
N VAL A 248 -9.76 -8.94 -4.77
CA VAL A 248 -10.26 -8.86 -3.39
C VAL A 248 -10.56 -7.43 -3.02
N PHE A 249 -9.56 -6.56 -3.09
CA PHE A 249 -9.73 -5.14 -2.82
C PHE A 249 -8.80 -4.27 -3.63
N ALA A 250 -9.26 -3.05 -3.91
CA ALA A 250 -8.44 -1.97 -4.44
C ALA A 250 -8.18 -0.94 -3.33
N PHE A 251 -6.94 -0.48 -3.20
CA PHE A 251 -6.58 0.67 -2.39
C PHE A 251 -6.12 1.79 -3.32
N LEU A 252 -6.82 2.92 -3.30
CA LEU A 252 -6.46 4.10 -4.05
C LEU A 252 -5.85 5.11 -3.08
N GLY A 253 -4.76 5.76 -3.52
CA GLY A 253 -4.29 6.98 -2.87
C GLY A 253 -5.16 8.16 -3.24
N ASP A 254 -4.55 9.34 -3.20
CA ASP A 254 -5.20 10.57 -3.62
C ASP A 254 -5.49 10.51 -5.12
N THR A 255 -6.71 10.89 -5.49
CA THR A 255 -7.21 10.79 -6.85
C THR A 255 -8.50 11.59 -7.02
N THR A 256 -8.86 11.92 -8.26
CA THR A 256 -10.24 12.28 -8.61
C THR A 256 -11.13 11.04 -8.82
N ALA A 257 -12.45 11.25 -8.90
CA ALA A 257 -13.42 10.19 -9.20
C ALA A 257 -13.24 9.60 -10.62
N ALA A 258 -12.50 10.28 -11.51
CA ALA A 258 -12.28 9.85 -12.89
C ALA A 258 -11.63 8.46 -12.97
N THR A 259 -10.70 8.15 -12.05
CA THR A 259 -10.03 6.85 -11.96
C THR A 259 -11.02 5.68 -11.90
N LEU A 260 -12.10 5.81 -11.11
CA LEU A 260 -13.11 4.77 -10.97
C LEU A 260 -14.24 4.92 -12.01
N ALA A 261 -14.56 6.15 -12.41
CA ALA A 261 -15.57 6.44 -13.42
C ALA A 261 -15.19 5.92 -14.81
N ALA A 262 -13.88 5.78 -15.08
CA ALA A 262 -13.32 5.12 -16.28
C ALA A 262 -13.61 3.61 -16.34
N THR A 263 -14.25 3.04 -15.31
CA THR A 263 -14.64 1.63 -15.23
C THR A 263 -13.46 0.69 -15.48
N PRO A 264 -12.45 0.70 -14.59
CA PRO A 264 -11.32 -0.20 -14.75
C PRO A 264 -11.82 -1.66 -14.78
N PRO A 265 -11.18 -2.57 -15.53
CA PRO A 265 -11.69 -3.93 -15.74
C PRO A 265 -11.96 -4.71 -14.46
N TRP A 266 -11.24 -4.41 -13.37
CA TRP A 266 -11.43 -5.05 -12.08
C TRP A 266 -12.64 -4.51 -11.28
N LEU A 267 -13.23 -3.38 -11.69
CA LEU A 267 -14.46 -2.80 -11.14
C LEU A 267 -15.64 -3.11 -12.07
N GLU A 268 -15.89 -4.40 -12.29
CA GLU A 268 -16.96 -4.89 -13.15
C GLU A 268 -18.15 -5.46 -12.36
N LYS A 269 -19.29 -5.63 -13.03
CA LYS A 269 -20.57 -5.98 -12.39
C LYS A 269 -20.59 -7.41 -11.83
N ASP A 270 -19.91 -8.32 -12.52
CA ASP A 270 -19.98 -9.76 -12.29
C ASP A 270 -18.55 -10.30 -12.09
N GLY A 271 -18.18 -10.55 -10.83
CA GLY A 271 -16.82 -11.02 -10.49
C GLY A 271 -15.79 -9.91 -10.24
N GLY A 272 -16.22 -8.64 -10.26
CA GLY A 272 -15.40 -7.50 -9.89
C GLY A 272 -14.97 -7.50 -8.42
N VAL A 273 -14.12 -6.52 -8.08
CA VAL A 273 -13.53 -6.37 -6.76
C VAL A 273 -14.58 -6.24 -5.65
N ALA A 274 -14.34 -6.90 -4.51
CA ALA A 274 -15.28 -6.90 -3.39
C ALA A 274 -15.27 -5.57 -2.61
N VAL A 275 -14.09 -4.96 -2.45
CA VAL A 275 -13.91 -3.72 -1.68
C VAL A 275 -13.07 -2.71 -2.45
N VAL A 276 -13.47 -1.45 -2.46
CA VAL A 276 -12.69 -0.31 -2.93
C VAL A 276 -12.47 0.64 -1.76
N ILE A 277 -11.22 0.85 -1.38
CA ILE A 277 -10.83 1.85 -0.38
C ILE A 277 -10.34 3.07 -1.17
N THR A 278 -11.03 4.19 -1.04
CA THR A 278 -10.77 5.38 -1.87
C THR A 278 -11.03 6.66 -1.10
N GLU A 279 -10.35 7.73 -1.50
CA GLU A 279 -10.52 9.04 -0.90
C GLU A 279 -11.88 9.68 -1.24
N CYS A 280 -12.35 10.53 -0.33
CA CYS A 280 -13.43 11.47 -0.57
C CYS A 280 -13.13 12.76 0.18
N SER A 281 -12.09 13.47 -0.27
CA SER A 281 -11.58 14.66 0.43
C SER A 281 -12.63 15.76 0.59
N PHE A 282 -13.53 15.92 -0.38
CA PHE A 282 -14.54 16.98 -0.41
C PHE A 282 -15.97 16.44 -0.42
N LEU A 283 -16.87 17.09 0.32
CA LEU A 283 -18.26 16.66 0.47
C LEU A 283 -19.24 17.63 -0.24
N GLU A 284 -18.99 18.93 -0.12
CA GLU A 284 -19.89 19.98 -0.61
C GLU A 284 -19.42 20.60 -1.93
N GLU A 285 -20.39 20.93 -2.80
CA GLU A 285 -20.14 21.47 -4.16
C GLU A 285 -19.37 22.80 -4.17
N GLU A 286 -19.52 23.61 -3.12
CA GLU A 286 -18.76 24.86 -2.96
C GLU A 286 -17.23 24.62 -2.93
N HIS A 287 -16.79 23.39 -2.64
CA HIS A 287 -15.38 23.02 -2.60
C HIS A 287 -14.86 22.40 -3.89
N ARG A 288 -15.68 22.28 -4.94
CA ARG A 288 -15.30 21.66 -6.22
C ARG A 288 -14.06 22.29 -6.85
N ALA A 289 -14.00 23.62 -6.91
CA ALA A 289 -12.85 24.32 -7.49
C ALA A 289 -11.53 23.98 -6.76
N GLN A 290 -11.59 23.74 -5.45
CA GLN A 290 -10.44 23.29 -4.69
C GLN A 290 -10.13 21.82 -4.99
N ALA A 291 -11.13 20.94 -5.00
CA ALA A 291 -10.98 19.53 -5.34
C ALA A 291 -10.29 19.33 -6.70
N ASP A 292 -10.77 20.02 -7.74
CA ASP A 292 -10.22 19.97 -9.09
C ASP A 292 -8.77 20.49 -9.11
N LYS A 293 -8.50 21.62 -8.44
CA LYS A 293 -7.17 22.22 -8.39
C LYS A 293 -6.14 21.31 -7.71
N THR A 294 -6.54 20.57 -6.67
CA THR A 294 -5.64 19.69 -5.90
C THR A 294 -5.72 18.22 -6.31
N GLY A 295 -6.49 17.88 -7.34
CA GLY A 295 -6.59 16.50 -7.85
C GLY A 295 -7.19 15.53 -6.84
N HIS A 296 -8.30 15.91 -6.20
CA HIS A 296 -8.97 15.12 -5.17
C HIS A 296 -10.44 14.87 -5.48
N THR A 297 -11.01 13.87 -4.82
CA THR A 297 -12.39 13.44 -5.05
C THR A 297 -13.40 14.27 -4.26
N ILE A 298 -14.50 14.64 -4.92
CA ILE A 298 -15.70 15.20 -4.31
C ILE A 298 -16.83 14.17 -4.28
N TRP A 299 -17.59 14.12 -3.18
CA TRP A 299 -18.67 13.14 -2.97
C TRP A 299 -19.66 13.09 -4.13
N LYS A 300 -20.09 14.23 -4.68
CA LYS A 300 -21.08 14.27 -5.77
C LYS A 300 -20.67 13.44 -6.98
N ASP A 301 -19.38 13.42 -7.31
CA ASP A 301 -18.87 12.68 -8.47
C ASP A 301 -18.67 11.21 -8.11
N LEU A 302 -18.19 10.94 -6.89
CA LEU A 302 -17.99 9.58 -6.39
C LEU A 302 -19.32 8.84 -6.19
N GLU A 303 -20.37 9.52 -5.74
CA GLU A 303 -21.69 8.95 -5.51
C GLU A 303 -22.25 8.26 -6.75
N VAL A 304 -22.01 8.84 -7.94
CA VAL A 304 -22.41 8.26 -9.23
C VAL A 304 -21.73 6.91 -9.44
N VAL A 305 -20.44 6.81 -9.12
CA VAL A 305 -19.66 5.56 -9.22
C VAL A 305 -20.15 4.54 -8.21
N VAL A 306 -20.33 4.93 -6.94
CA VAL A 306 -20.78 4.04 -5.86
C VAL A 306 -22.13 3.40 -6.20
N ARG A 307 -23.08 4.20 -6.71
CA ARG A 307 -24.42 3.73 -7.11
C ARG A 307 -24.38 2.78 -8.30
N ARG A 308 -23.41 2.96 -9.20
CA ARG A 308 -23.23 2.08 -10.36
C ARG A 308 -22.80 0.66 -9.97
N TRP A 309 -22.13 0.50 -8.83
CA TRP A 309 -21.52 -0.77 -8.39
C TRP A 309 -22.06 -1.24 -7.03
N PRO A 310 -23.35 -1.58 -6.91
CA PRO A 310 -24.00 -1.87 -5.61
C PRO A 310 -23.48 -3.14 -4.91
N ARG A 311 -22.74 -4.01 -5.61
CA ARG A 311 -22.12 -5.22 -5.03
C ARG A 311 -20.72 -4.98 -4.47
N THR A 312 -20.08 -3.88 -4.83
CA THR A 312 -18.76 -3.49 -4.33
C THR A 312 -18.92 -2.58 -3.13
N VAL A 313 -18.21 -2.87 -2.04
CA VAL A 313 -18.20 -2.01 -0.85
C VAL A 313 -17.18 -0.90 -1.04
N PHE A 314 -17.59 0.36 -0.88
CA PHE A 314 -16.71 1.52 -0.94
C PHE A 314 -16.40 2.02 0.48
N VAL A 315 -15.14 1.92 0.89
CA VAL A 315 -14.63 2.49 2.12
C VAL A 315 -14.07 3.88 1.80
N LEU A 316 -14.77 4.91 2.26
CA LEU A 316 -14.43 6.31 2.02
C LEU A 316 -13.51 6.82 3.11
N MET A 317 -12.33 7.30 2.73
CA MET A 317 -11.30 7.82 3.63
C MET A 317 -10.83 9.22 3.20
N HIS A 318 -9.80 9.74 3.87
CA HIS A 318 -9.13 10.98 3.49
C HIS A 318 -9.97 12.26 3.47
N PHE A 319 -11.07 12.34 4.24
CA PHE A 319 -11.85 13.58 4.29
C PHE A 319 -11.00 14.79 4.73
N SER A 320 -11.22 15.95 4.11
CA SER A 320 -10.49 17.20 4.41
C SER A 320 -10.60 17.62 5.89
N LEU A 321 -9.50 18.16 6.43
CA LEU A 321 -9.45 18.79 7.77
C LEU A 321 -10.47 19.91 7.99
N ARG A 322 -11.11 20.41 6.93
CA ARG A 322 -12.19 21.40 7.05
C ARG A 322 -13.45 20.86 7.72
N TYR A 323 -13.66 19.54 7.68
CA TYR A 323 -14.82 18.90 8.27
C TYR A 323 -14.42 18.26 9.60
N SER A 324 -15.16 18.55 10.66
CA SER A 324 -15.08 17.73 11.87
C SER A 324 -15.68 16.35 11.58
N ASP A 325 -15.32 15.35 12.40
CA ASP A 325 -15.94 14.02 12.33
C ASP A 325 -17.47 14.11 12.40
N GLU A 326 -18.03 15.01 13.20
CA GLU A 326 -19.48 15.21 13.29
C GLU A 326 -20.08 15.84 12.03
N ASP A 327 -19.37 16.75 11.35
CA ASP A 327 -19.80 17.30 10.06
C ASP A 327 -19.91 16.21 9.00
N ILE A 328 -18.89 15.33 8.93
CA ILE A 328 -18.90 14.20 8.01
C ILE A 328 -20.06 13.26 8.35
N ARG A 329 -20.25 12.92 9.64
CA ARG A 329 -21.38 12.06 10.04
C ARG A 329 -22.73 12.67 9.70
N ARG A 330 -22.90 13.98 9.95
CA ARG A 330 -24.13 14.72 9.63
C ARG A 330 -24.38 14.74 8.13
N PHE A 331 -23.35 14.97 7.31
CA PHE A 331 -23.46 14.99 5.85
C PHE A 331 -24.04 13.68 5.31
N PHE A 332 -23.54 12.52 5.79
CA PHE A 332 -24.00 11.21 5.33
C PHE A 332 -25.30 10.73 6.01
N ARG A 333 -25.65 11.19 7.22
CA ARG A 333 -26.97 10.90 7.83
C ARG A 333 -28.11 11.66 7.17
N GLY A 334 -27.86 12.87 6.67
CA GLY A 334 -28.88 13.77 6.13
C GLY A 334 -29.34 13.45 4.70
N ARG A 335 -28.91 12.34 4.10
CA ARG A 335 -29.19 11.99 2.70
C ARG A 335 -29.34 10.49 2.50
N GLU A 336 -29.88 10.10 1.34
CA GLU A 336 -29.98 8.70 0.93
C GLU A 336 -28.62 8.20 0.44
N VAL A 337 -27.77 7.72 1.36
CA VAL A 337 -26.46 7.14 1.02
C VAL A 337 -26.63 5.66 0.62
N PRO A 338 -26.01 5.19 -0.47
CA PRO A 338 -26.03 3.77 -0.84
C PRO A 338 -25.55 2.85 0.29
N GLY A 339 -26.22 1.71 0.48
CA GLY A 339 -25.90 0.72 1.53
C GLY A 339 -24.61 -0.08 1.32
N ASN A 340 -23.84 0.25 0.29
CA ASN A 340 -22.51 -0.30 0.01
C ASN A 340 -21.39 0.68 0.38
N VAL A 341 -21.67 1.68 1.23
CA VAL A 341 -20.70 2.68 1.67
C VAL A 341 -20.32 2.48 3.14
N VAL A 342 -19.01 2.51 3.40
CA VAL A 342 -18.42 2.61 4.74
C VAL A 342 -17.71 3.95 4.83
N VAL A 343 -18.11 4.78 5.79
CA VAL A 343 -17.51 6.11 6.00
C VAL A 343 -16.44 5.99 7.10
N TRP A 344 -15.16 6.21 6.76
CA TRP A 344 -14.03 6.02 7.67
C TRP A 344 -13.81 7.22 8.60
N VAL A 345 -14.64 7.35 9.61
CA VAL A 345 -14.58 8.39 10.66
C VAL A 345 -14.94 7.76 12.00
N ASP A 346 -14.38 8.25 13.11
CA ASP A 346 -14.73 7.78 14.45
C ASP A 346 -16.23 7.97 14.70
N GLY A 347 -16.85 7.30 15.67
CA GLY A 347 -18.28 7.44 16.00
C GLY A 347 -19.24 6.94 14.90
N HIS A 348 -20.33 6.29 15.27
CA HIS A 348 -21.13 5.47 14.34
C HIS A 348 -21.52 6.13 13.00
N ILE A 349 -20.98 5.58 11.91
CA ILE A 349 -21.70 5.28 10.66
C ILE A 349 -21.31 3.89 10.16
N HIS A 350 -22.25 2.94 10.23
CA HIS A 350 -22.17 1.64 9.57
C HIS A 350 -23.51 1.35 8.90
N LYS A 351 -23.54 1.23 7.57
CA LYS A 351 -24.58 0.46 6.89
C LYS A 351 -23.98 -0.26 5.69
N PHE A 352 -23.36 -1.42 5.97
CA PHE A 352 -23.41 -2.55 5.06
C PHE A 352 -24.39 -3.56 5.65
N SER A 353 -25.58 -3.65 5.07
CA SER A 353 -26.46 -4.80 5.23
C SER A 353 -26.11 -5.77 4.10
N SER A 354 -25.46 -6.89 4.42
CA SER A 354 -25.22 -7.95 3.44
C SER A 354 -26.54 -8.30 2.74
N PRO A 355 -26.60 -8.44 1.41
CA PRO A 355 -27.71 -9.12 0.78
C PRO A 355 -27.74 -10.55 1.35
N THR A 356 -28.88 -10.94 1.91
CA THR A 356 -29.17 -12.32 2.32
C THR A 356 -28.97 -13.30 1.17
#